data_AF-A0A8J7DKX1-F1
#
_entry.id   AF-A0A8J7DKX1-F1
#
_cell.length_a   1.000
_cell.length_b   1.000
_cell.length_c   1.000
_cell.angle_alpha   90.00
_cell.angle_beta   90.00
_cell.angle_gamma   90.00
#
_symmetry.space_group_name_H-M   'P 1'
#
loop_
_entity.id
_entity.type
_entity.pdbx_description
1 polymer ?
#
loop_
_entity_poly.entity_id
_entity_poly.type
_entity_poly.pdbx_seq_one_letter_code
_entity_poly.pdbx_strand_id
1 'polypeptide(L)'
;MPTIKQMIDNLSNNTCGTSTVRGLSLQIIDEMNLLIPSVLVNIEDLNVKLESSGVNPYLQPAAKEALRRAITRRRATLHITSAYRTVAQQYLLRRWFEMGKCNIGAAARPGFSNHEDGLALDTPDFDAWRTALEAEKWDWLGDTNHKDPFHFTFVGGSVRDDIGDIGVKAFQQLWNKNKPDDQISVDNVFGPQTAKRLDQSPSEGFNIARLLKLVSPPMQGGDVRKVQESLVNVELLSIEDVNGIYDEKTANAIATFQDKRGLSIDRVVGPPG
;
A
#
# COMPACT_ATOMS: atom_id res chain seq x y z
N MET A 1 -19.15 1.35 4.74
CA MET A 1 -17.80 0.77 4.92
C MET A 1 -17.35 1.11 6.33
N PRO A 2 -16.75 0.17 7.08
CA PRO A 2 -16.28 0.45 8.43
C PRO A 2 -15.20 1.53 8.42
N THR A 3 -15.08 2.29 9.50
CA THR A 3 -14.00 3.26 9.66
C THR A 3 -12.75 2.59 10.23
N ILE A 4 -11.59 3.22 10.11
CA ILE A 4 -10.36 2.72 10.75
C ILE A 4 -10.58 2.55 12.27
N LYS A 5 -11.27 3.48 12.93
CA LYS A 5 -11.60 3.33 14.36
C LYS A 5 -12.38 2.04 14.64
N GLN A 6 -13.36 1.71 13.80
CA GLN A 6 -14.10 0.45 13.94
C GLN A 6 -13.20 -0.76 13.71
N MET A 7 -12.21 -0.69 12.81
CA MET A 7 -11.22 -1.77 12.62
C MET A 7 -10.27 -1.91 13.83
N ILE A 8 -9.94 -0.81 14.50
CA ILE A 8 -9.13 -0.81 15.74
C ILE A 8 -9.93 -1.45 16.88
N ASP A 9 -11.19 -1.05 17.04
CA ASP A 9 -12.03 -1.46 18.16
C ASP A 9 -12.58 -2.89 17.98
N ASN A 10 -12.98 -3.27 16.76
CA ASN A 10 -13.60 -4.56 16.46
C ASN A 10 -12.57 -5.63 16.04
N LEU A 11 -11.63 -5.91 16.94
CA LEU A 11 -10.75 -7.08 16.85
C LEU A 11 -11.53 -8.38 17.11
N SER A 12 -12.54 -8.70 16.30
CA SER A 12 -13.22 -9.99 16.40
C SER A 12 -12.28 -11.09 15.86
N ASN A 13 -11.93 -12.06 16.72
CA ASN A 13 -11.14 -13.26 16.41
C ASN A 13 -9.60 -13.10 16.29
N ASN A 14 -8.96 -12.16 17.00
CA ASN A 14 -7.48 -12.04 17.05
C ASN A 14 -6.78 -11.85 15.67
N THR A 15 -7.51 -11.49 14.61
CA THR A 15 -6.94 -11.30 13.27
C THR A 15 -6.38 -9.89 13.11
N CYS A 16 -5.14 -9.69 13.55
CA CYS A 16 -4.41 -8.42 13.46
C CYS A 16 -3.83 -8.17 12.06
N GLY A 17 -4.70 -8.16 11.05
CA GLY A 17 -4.32 -7.97 9.65
C GLY A 17 -4.38 -6.50 9.24
N THR A 18 -3.26 -5.95 8.76
CA THR A 18 -3.21 -4.61 8.14
C THR A 18 -3.82 -4.57 6.73
N SER A 19 -4.20 -5.73 6.17
CA SER A 19 -4.96 -5.85 4.92
C SER A 19 -6.32 -5.17 4.99
N THR A 20 -6.87 -4.99 6.19
CA THR A 20 -8.15 -4.34 6.47
C THR A 20 -8.23 -2.87 6.05
N VAL A 21 -7.08 -2.21 5.84
CA VAL A 21 -7.01 -0.82 5.34
C VAL A 21 -6.32 -0.73 3.98
N ARG A 22 -6.30 -1.83 3.21
CA ARG A 22 -5.60 -1.89 1.93
C ARG A 22 -6.20 -0.91 0.92
N GLY A 23 -7.52 -0.76 0.85
CA GLY A 23 -8.18 0.18 -0.04
C GLY A 23 -7.76 1.64 0.20
N LEU A 24 -7.78 2.10 1.46
CA LEU A 24 -7.28 3.44 1.81
C LEU A 24 -5.77 3.56 1.54
N SER A 25 -5.00 2.51 1.83
CA SER A 25 -3.55 2.50 1.59
C SER A 25 -3.20 2.73 0.11
N LEU A 26 -3.94 2.09 -0.81
CA LEU A 26 -3.76 2.31 -2.24
C LEU A 26 -4.04 3.76 -2.64
N GLN A 27 -5.09 4.39 -2.10
CA GLN A 27 -5.37 5.80 -2.38
C GLN A 27 -4.29 6.74 -1.85
N ILE A 28 -3.71 6.45 -0.67
CA ILE A 28 -2.58 7.21 -0.14
C ILE A 28 -1.36 7.05 -1.07
N ILE A 29 -1.06 5.82 -1.51
CA ILE A 29 0.05 5.56 -2.46
C ILE A 29 -0.16 6.31 -3.78
N ASP A 30 -1.38 6.33 -4.31
CA ASP A 30 -1.71 7.08 -5.53
C ASP A 30 -1.45 8.58 -5.34
N GLU A 31 -1.87 9.15 -4.21
CA GLU A 31 -1.62 10.55 -3.88
C GLU A 31 -0.12 10.86 -3.71
N MET A 32 0.65 9.93 -3.15
CA MET A 32 2.13 10.05 -3.11
C MET A 32 2.72 10.08 -4.52
N ASN A 33 2.23 9.25 -5.44
CA ASN A 33 2.71 9.23 -6.84
C ASN A 33 2.34 10.50 -7.62
N LEU A 34 1.24 11.18 -7.25
CA LEU A 34 0.90 12.50 -7.80
C LEU A 34 1.85 13.60 -7.30
N LEU A 35 2.36 13.46 -6.06
CA LEU A 35 3.30 14.41 -5.48
C LEU A 35 4.71 14.23 -6.04
N ILE A 36 5.17 12.99 -6.13
CA ILE A 36 6.51 12.63 -6.60
C ILE A 36 6.38 11.37 -7.45
N PRO A 37 6.44 11.49 -8.78
CA PRO A 37 6.35 10.34 -9.67
C PRO A 37 7.44 9.30 -9.36
N SER A 38 7.03 8.03 -9.28
CA SER A 38 7.93 6.89 -9.05
C SER A 38 8.77 6.97 -7.77
N VAL A 39 8.29 7.69 -6.76
CA VAL A 39 8.94 7.77 -5.43
C VAL A 39 9.06 6.40 -4.76
N LEU A 40 8.10 5.53 -5.03
CA LEU A 40 8.09 4.13 -4.65
C LEU A 40 7.83 3.28 -5.91
N VAL A 41 8.55 2.17 -6.04
CA VAL A 41 8.49 1.28 -7.21
C VAL A 41 8.10 -0.12 -6.79
N ASN A 42 7.26 -0.75 -7.61
CA ASN A 42 6.77 -2.11 -7.35
C ASN A 42 7.92 -3.13 -7.44
N ILE A 43 7.91 -4.18 -6.61
CA ILE A 43 8.95 -5.22 -6.56
C ILE A 43 8.49 -6.61 -7.03
N GLU A 44 7.25 -6.76 -7.48
CA GLU A 44 6.66 -8.03 -7.94
C GLU A 44 7.23 -8.50 -9.29
N ASP A 45 7.94 -7.64 -10.01
CA ASP A 45 8.76 -8.02 -11.17
C ASP A 45 10.05 -8.77 -10.76
N LEU A 46 10.37 -8.81 -9.47
CA LEU A 46 11.46 -9.63 -8.92
C LEU A 46 10.94 -11.04 -8.55
N ASN A 47 11.85 -11.98 -8.30
CA ASN A 47 11.49 -13.33 -7.82
C ASN A 47 11.12 -13.31 -6.33
N VAL A 48 9.96 -12.73 -6.01
CA VAL A 48 9.41 -12.60 -4.67
C VAL A 48 8.07 -13.33 -4.57
N LYS A 49 7.74 -13.81 -3.37
CA LYS A 49 6.42 -14.31 -2.99
C LYS A 49 5.91 -13.41 -1.87
N LEU A 50 4.72 -12.84 -2.01
CA LEU A 50 4.09 -12.06 -0.95
C LEU A 50 3.20 -12.97 -0.10
N GLU A 51 3.25 -12.81 1.22
CA GLU A 51 2.43 -13.59 2.16
C GLU A 51 0.92 -13.39 1.93
N SER A 52 0.52 -12.15 1.63
CA SER A 52 -0.89 -11.82 1.40
C SER A 52 -1.06 -10.57 0.53
N SER A 53 -2.29 -10.34 0.07
CA SER A 53 -2.70 -9.13 -0.65
C SER A 53 -2.61 -7.84 0.20
N GLY A 54 -2.42 -7.98 1.52
CA GLY A 54 -2.22 -6.85 2.44
C GLY A 54 -0.82 -6.24 2.40
N VAL A 55 0.15 -6.95 1.82
CA VAL A 55 1.50 -6.42 1.61
C VAL A 55 1.45 -5.39 0.49
N ASN A 56 1.99 -4.18 0.71
CA ASN A 56 2.21 -3.24 -0.39
C ASN A 56 3.62 -3.51 -0.94
N PRO A 57 3.77 -4.08 -2.15
CA PRO A 57 5.05 -4.54 -2.65
C PRO A 57 5.83 -3.38 -3.29
N TYR A 58 6.10 -2.35 -2.49
CA TYR A 58 6.81 -1.17 -2.94
C TYR A 58 8.06 -0.93 -2.10
N LEU A 59 9.10 -0.42 -2.74
CA LEU A 59 10.33 0.06 -2.12
C LEU A 59 10.78 1.34 -2.83
N GLN A 60 11.69 2.10 -2.22
CA GLN A 60 12.42 3.12 -2.98
C GLN A 60 13.27 2.48 -4.10
N PRO A 61 13.53 3.18 -5.22
CA PRO A 61 14.26 2.63 -6.36
C PRO A 61 15.62 2.01 -6.00
N ALA A 62 16.42 2.69 -5.17
CA ALA A 62 17.74 2.19 -4.76
C ALA A 62 17.64 0.89 -3.94
N ALA A 63 16.65 0.81 -3.04
CA ALA A 63 16.38 -0.38 -2.25
C ALA A 63 15.90 -1.54 -3.14
N LYS A 64 14.99 -1.31 -4.11
CA LYS A 64 14.57 -2.32 -5.09
C LYS A 64 15.77 -2.89 -5.86
N GLU A 65 16.67 -2.04 -6.34
CA GLU A 65 17.86 -2.50 -7.07
C GLU A 65 18.81 -3.32 -6.21
N ALA A 66 18.96 -2.97 -4.93
CA ALA A 66 19.70 -3.79 -3.98
C ALA A 66 19.04 -5.15 -3.76
N LEU A 67 17.72 -5.17 -3.57
CA LEU A 67 16.94 -6.41 -3.42
C LEU A 67 17.08 -7.32 -4.65
N ARG A 68 17.00 -6.76 -5.86
CA ARG A 68 17.21 -7.49 -7.12
C ARG A 68 18.58 -8.19 -7.15
N ARG A 69 19.65 -7.52 -6.70
CA ARG A 69 21.00 -8.12 -6.65
C ARG A 69 21.09 -9.23 -5.60
N ALA A 70 20.47 -9.06 -4.43
CA ALA A 70 20.41 -10.11 -3.41
C ALA A 70 19.65 -11.36 -3.90
N ILE A 71 18.50 -11.18 -4.53
CA ILE A 71 17.71 -12.26 -5.15
C ILE A 71 18.49 -12.95 -6.27
N THR A 72 19.15 -12.17 -7.14
CA THR A 72 20.00 -12.71 -8.22
C THR A 72 21.15 -13.56 -7.67
N ARG A 73 21.77 -13.13 -6.57
CA ARG A 73 22.84 -13.87 -5.88
C ARG A 73 22.34 -15.20 -5.31
N ARG A 74 21.18 -15.19 -4.66
CA ARG A 74 20.58 -16.37 -4.03
C ARG A 74 19.98 -17.36 -5.02
N ARG A 75 19.53 -16.88 -6.18
CA ARG A 75 18.80 -17.67 -7.20
C ARG A 75 17.61 -18.43 -6.59
N ALA A 76 16.92 -17.78 -5.67
CA ALA A 76 15.80 -18.34 -4.92
C ALA A 76 14.66 -17.32 -4.84
N THR A 77 13.45 -17.79 -4.57
CA THR A 77 12.29 -16.92 -4.33
C THR A 77 12.33 -16.40 -2.90
N LEU A 78 12.26 -15.09 -2.73
CA LEU A 78 12.20 -14.46 -1.41
C LEU A 78 10.75 -14.36 -0.93
N HIS A 79 10.42 -14.92 0.22
CA HIS A 79 9.12 -14.73 0.85
C HIS A 79 9.08 -13.44 1.66
N ILE A 80 8.08 -12.59 1.43
CA ILE A 80 7.95 -11.27 2.06
C ILE A 80 6.60 -11.19 2.80
N THR A 81 6.65 -10.93 4.10
CA THR A 81 5.45 -10.75 4.95
C THR A 81 5.09 -9.27 5.12
N SER A 82 6.04 -8.37 4.94
CA SER A 82 5.84 -6.91 5.02
C SER A 82 6.88 -6.18 4.16
N ALA A 83 6.48 -5.05 3.57
CA ALA A 83 7.35 -4.15 2.82
C ALA A 83 6.92 -2.71 3.13
N TYR A 84 6.63 -1.89 2.12
CA TYR A 84 6.10 -0.55 2.36
C TYR A 84 4.80 -0.57 3.19
N ARG A 85 4.75 0.19 4.27
CA ARG A 85 3.55 0.44 5.08
C ARG A 85 3.12 1.89 4.89
N THR A 86 1.85 2.12 4.58
CA THR A 86 1.31 3.49 4.59
C THR A 86 1.13 4.00 6.01
N VAL A 87 0.98 5.31 6.16
CA VAL A 87 0.60 5.96 7.43
C VAL A 87 -0.68 5.34 8.04
N ALA A 88 -1.62 4.86 7.22
CA ALA A 88 -2.83 4.18 7.71
C ALA A 88 -2.53 2.81 8.32
N GLN A 89 -1.69 1.99 7.68
CA GLN A 89 -1.27 0.69 8.22
C GLN A 89 -0.40 0.86 9.46
N GLN A 90 0.53 1.82 9.45
CA GLN A 90 1.35 2.11 10.63
C GLN A 90 0.49 2.60 11.79
N TYR A 91 -0.52 3.43 11.53
CA TYR A 91 -1.44 3.89 12.55
C TYR A 91 -2.22 2.74 13.21
N LEU A 92 -2.74 1.78 12.44
CA LEU A 92 -3.36 0.57 13.01
C LEU A 92 -2.41 -0.18 13.96
N LEU A 93 -1.20 -0.48 13.49
CA LEU A 93 -0.20 -1.21 14.28
C LEU A 93 0.18 -0.44 15.55
N ARG A 94 0.35 0.88 15.44
CA ARG A 94 0.62 1.74 16.59
C ARG A 94 -0.51 1.70 17.62
N ARG A 95 -1.77 1.76 17.18
CA ARG A 95 -2.92 1.72 18.08
C ARG A 95 -3.07 0.37 18.76
N TRP A 96 -2.87 -0.73 18.04
CA TRP A 96 -2.88 -2.07 18.65
C TRP A 96 -1.72 -2.28 19.63
N PHE A 97 -0.52 -1.78 19.32
CA PHE A 97 0.60 -1.75 20.25
C PHE A 97 0.26 -0.99 21.54
N GLU A 98 -0.28 0.22 21.43
CA GLU A 98 -0.69 1.04 22.58
C GLU A 98 -1.80 0.39 23.42
N MET A 99 -2.63 -0.45 22.81
CA MET A 99 -3.70 -1.21 23.47
C MET A 99 -3.22 -2.57 24.03
N GLY A 100 -1.94 -2.93 23.85
CA GLY A 100 -1.42 -4.24 24.26
C GLY A 100 -2.06 -5.41 23.50
N LYS A 101 -2.45 -5.20 22.24
CA LYS A 101 -3.06 -6.21 21.36
C LYS A 101 -2.06 -6.73 20.35
N CYS A 102 -2.40 -7.83 19.69
CA CYS A 102 -1.69 -8.34 18.51
C CYS A 102 -0.24 -8.80 18.72
N ASN A 103 0.21 -8.95 19.97
CA ASN A 103 1.59 -9.34 20.32
C ASN A 103 2.66 -8.45 19.64
N ILE A 104 2.36 -7.16 19.47
CA ILE A 104 3.28 -6.21 18.86
C ILE A 104 4.28 -5.76 19.93
N GLY A 105 5.56 -6.11 19.75
CA GLY A 105 6.62 -5.76 20.70
C GLY A 105 7.04 -4.28 20.64
N ALA A 106 6.98 -3.69 19.44
CA ALA A 106 7.27 -2.28 19.22
C ALA A 106 6.51 -1.77 17.97
N ALA A 107 6.09 -0.51 18.01
CA ALA A 107 5.55 0.18 16.84
C ALA A 107 5.96 1.66 16.87
N ALA A 108 6.69 2.10 15.84
CA ALA A 108 7.02 3.50 15.63
C ALA A 108 5.76 4.37 15.52
N ARG A 109 5.88 5.65 15.88
CA ARG A 109 4.83 6.63 15.57
C ARG A 109 4.68 6.73 14.05
N PRO A 110 3.45 6.89 13.52
CA PRO A 110 3.27 7.07 12.08
C PRO A 110 4.03 8.29 11.56
N GLY A 111 4.58 8.16 10.35
CA GLY A 111 5.54 9.06 9.73
C GLY A 111 7.01 8.76 10.05
N PHE A 112 7.32 7.81 10.95
CA PHE A 112 8.69 7.56 11.43
C PHE A 112 9.12 6.08 11.34
N SER A 113 8.31 5.22 10.73
CA SER A 113 8.68 3.83 10.50
C SER A 113 9.56 3.68 9.26
N ASN A 114 10.63 2.90 9.31
CA ASN A 114 11.43 2.53 8.13
C ASN A 114 10.61 1.81 7.03
N HIS A 115 9.47 1.18 7.37
CA HIS A 115 8.51 0.69 6.39
C HIS A 115 7.72 1.80 5.71
N GLU A 116 7.41 2.88 6.44
CA GLU A 116 6.83 4.10 5.85
C GLU A 116 7.86 4.84 5.00
N ASP A 117 9.15 4.54 5.14
CA ASP A 117 10.17 5.07 4.24
C ASP A 117 10.34 4.27 2.94
N GLY A 118 9.69 3.10 2.81
CA GLY A 118 9.91 2.19 1.69
C GLY A 118 11.32 1.61 1.66
N LEU A 119 11.94 1.48 2.83
CA LEU A 119 13.30 0.97 3.01
C LEU A 119 13.35 -0.35 3.80
N ALA A 120 12.22 -0.81 4.33
CA ALA A 120 12.16 -2.02 5.13
C ALA A 120 11.45 -3.19 4.42
N LEU A 121 11.89 -4.41 4.75
CA LEU A 121 11.22 -5.65 4.41
C LEU A 121 11.24 -6.61 5.60
N ASP A 122 10.16 -7.36 5.78
CA ASP A 122 10.08 -8.46 6.72
C ASP A 122 10.02 -9.79 5.95
N THR A 123 10.83 -10.75 6.37
CA THR A 123 10.83 -12.10 5.79
C THR A 123 10.92 -13.17 6.87
N PRO A 124 10.09 -14.23 6.81
CA PRO A 124 10.22 -15.36 7.73
C PRO A 124 11.48 -16.18 7.44
N ASP A 125 12.05 -16.04 6.25
CA ASP A 125 13.23 -16.77 5.78
C ASP A 125 14.54 -16.02 6.11
N PHE A 126 14.53 -15.17 7.15
CA PHE A 126 15.61 -14.23 7.46
C PHE A 126 17.00 -14.90 7.54
N ASP A 127 17.09 -16.06 8.19
CA ASP A 127 18.36 -16.77 8.38
C ASP A 127 18.98 -17.18 7.03
N ALA A 128 18.16 -17.65 6.10
CA ALA A 128 18.59 -18.02 4.76
C ALA A 128 18.96 -16.81 3.90
N TRP A 129 18.34 -15.66 4.12
CA TRP A 129 18.52 -14.47 3.28
C TRP A 129 19.54 -13.47 3.79
N ARG A 130 19.85 -13.52 5.09
CA ARG A 130 20.70 -12.53 5.79
C ARG A 130 21.98 -12.20 5.05
N THR A 131 22.82 -13.20 4.76
CA THR A 131 24.12 -12.97 4.09
C THR A 131 23.97 -12.30 2.71
N ALA A 132 22.94 -12.65 1.96
CA ALA A 132 22.73 -12.09 0.61
C ALA A 132 22.19 -10.66 0.65
N LEU A 133 21.35 -10.35 1.64
CA LEU A 133 20.78 -9.04 1.91
C LEU A 133 21.84 -8.09 2.50
N GLU A 134 22.60 -8.49 3.51
CA GLU A 134 23.68 -7.70 4.12
C GLU A 134 24.76 -7.33 3.08
N ALA A 135 25.08 -8.24 2.16
CA ALA A 135 25.98 -7.98 1.03
C ALA A 135 25.48 -6.84 0.11
N GLU A 136 24.20 -6.51 0.16
CA GLU A 136 23.55 -5.43 -0.59
C GLU A 136 23.07 -4.29 0.31
N LYS A 137 23.69 -4.09 1.48
CA LYS A 137 23.39 -2.97 2.40
C LYS A 137 21.99 -3.01 3.02
N TRP A 138 21.43 -4.20 3.18
CA TRP A 138 20.27 -4.41 4.04
C TRP A 138 20.76 -4.79 5.44
N ASP A 139 20.60 -3.88 6.39
CA ASP A 139 20.94 -4.10 7.78
C ASP A 139 19.87 -4.98 8.45
N TRP A 140 20.31 -5.99 9.20
CA TRP A 140 19.43 -6.96 9.83
C TRP A 140 19.19 -6.59 11.28
N LEU A 141 17.92 -6.41 11.66
CA LEU A 141 17.54 -5.93 13.00
C LEU A 141 17.21 -7.08 13.99
N GLY A 142 17.72 -8.28 13.72
CA GLY A 142 17.54 -9.44 14.61
C GLY A 142 18.60 -9.59 15.71
N ASP A 143 19.53 -8.64 15.84
CA ASP A 143 20.55 -8.67 16.88
C ASP A 143 19.94 -8.50 18.29
N THR A 144 20.77 -8.67 19.32
CA THR A 144 20.31 -8.58 20.72
C THR A 144 19.81 -7.18 21.11
N ASN A 145 20.15 -6.15 20.33
CA ASN A 145 19.77 -4.78 20.59
C ASN A 145 18.36 -4.49 20.04
N HIS A 146 18.03 -5.02 18.86
CA HIS A 146 16.80 -4.71 18.14
C HIS A 146 15.72 -5.79 18.31
N LYS A 147 16.11 -7.07 18.43
CA LYS A 147 15.23 -8.23 18.69
C LYS A 147 14.07 -8.40 17.69
N ASP A 148 14.30 -8.01 16.44
CA ASP A 148 13.35 -8.17 15.33
C ASP A 148 13.97 -9.02 14.20
N PRO A 149 14.00 -10.36 14.35
CA PRO A 149 14.73 -11.23 13.45
C PRO A 149 14.20 -11.24 12.03
N PHE A 150 12.96 -10.83 11.79
CA PHE A 150 12.37 -10.84 10.45
C PHE A 150 12.73 -9.59 9.65
N HIS A 151 13.14 -8.53 10.34
CA HIS A 151 13.24 -7.18 9.80
C HIS A 151 14.62 -6.90 9.17
N PHE A 152 14.59 -6.36 7.96
CA PHE A 152 15.74 -5.76 7.29
C PHE A 152 15.46 -4.33 6.88
N THR A 153 16.44 -3.44 7.06
CA THR A 153 16.37 -2.04 6.59
C THR A 153 17.49 -1.77 5.58
N PHE A 154 17.15 -1.26 4.41
CA PHE A 154 18.15 -0.79 3.46
C PHE A 154 18.80 0.50 3.96
N VAL A 155 20.12 0.49 4.12
CA VAL A 155 20.93 1.61 4.62
C VAL A 155 21.93 2.13 3.57
N GLY A 156 21.70 1.81 2.29
CA GLY A 156 22.48 2.34 1.19
C GLY A 156 22.13 3.80 0.85
N GLY A 157 22.98 4.44 0.05
CA GLY A 157 22.75 5.81 -0.43
C GLY A 157 21.71 5.91 -1.54
N SER A 158 21.50 7.14 -2.03
CA SER A 158 20.54 7.48 -3.09
C SER A 158 19.08 7.19 -2.72
N VAL A 159 18.75 7.39 -1.45
CA VAL A 159 17.40 7.28 -0.89
C VAL A 159 16.92 8.65 -0.40
N ARG A 160 15.60 8.78 -0.28
CA ARG A 160 14.95 9.90 0.41
C ARG A 160 14.68 9.52 1.86
N ASP A 161 14.82 10.49 2.74
CA ASP A 161 14.56 10.40 4.19
C ASP A 161 13.22 11.03 4.60
N ASP A 162 12.45 11.54 3.65
CA ASP A 162 11.17 12.24 3.87
C ASP A 162 9.94 11.45 3.37
N ILE A 163 10.08 10.16 3.04
CA ILE A 163 8.98 9.37 2.49
C ILE A 163 7.86 9.17 3.51
N GLY A 164 8.18 8.96 4.79
CA GLY A 164 7.19 8.97 5.88
C GLY A 164 6.36 10.26 5.91
N ASP A 165 7.02 11.42 5.84
CA ASP A 165 6.38 12.74 5.81
C ASP A 165 5.51 12.92 4.55
N ILE A 166 5.99 12.46 3.39
CA ILE A 166 5.23 12.47 2.13
C ILE A 166 3.98 11.58 2.24
N GLY A 167 4.07 10.43 2.91
CA GLY A 167 2.92 9.56 3.18
C GLY A 167 1.86 10.25 4.06
N VAL A 168 2.30 10.98 5.09
CA VAL A 168 1.40 11.81 5.92
C VAL A 168 0.75 12.91 5.10
N LYS A 169 1.54 13.63 4.30
CA LYS A 169 1.06 14.70 3.40
C LYS A 169 0.00 14.18 2.42
N ALA A 170 0.28 13.05 1.78
CA ALA A 170 -0.62 12.41 0.83
C ALA A 170 -1.97 12.08 1.47
N PHE A 171 -1.98 11.55 2.70
CA PHE A 171 -3.22 11.34 3.45
C PHE A 171 -3.94 12.66 3.78
N GLN A 172 -3.24 13.70 4.23
CA GLN A 172 -3.86 15.00 4.54
C GLN A 172 -4.54 15.61 3.30
N GLN A 173 -3.88 15.53 2.14
CA GLN A 173 -4.47 15.97 0.86
C GLN A 173 -5.66 15.11 0.46
N LEU A 174 -5.53 13.79 0.57
CA LEU A 174 -6.60 12.84 0.29
C LEU A 174 -7.85 13.13 1.13
N TRP A 175 -7.66 13.37 2.42
CA TRP A 175 -8.74 13.74 3.33
C TRP A 175 -9.43 15.02 2.86
N ASN A 176 -8.68 16.10 2.65
CA ASN A 176 -9.23 17.40 2.26
C ASN A 176 -9.99 17.34 0.92
N LYS A 177 -9.55 16.51 -0.03
CA LYS A 177 -10.26 16.27 -1.31
C LYS A 177 -11.63 15.62 -1.10
N ASN A 178 -11.76 14.74 -0.11
CA ASN A 178 -12.96 13.94 0.12
C ASN A 178 -13.87 14.48 1.25
N LYS A 179 -13.39 15.47 2.01
CA LYS A 179 -14.05 16.06 3.18
C LYS A 179 -13.89 17.59 3.16
N PRO A 180 -14.49 18.28 2.16
CA PRO A 180 -14.33 19.73 1.98
C PRO A 180 -14.83 20.55 3.17
N ASP A 181 -15.80 20.04 3.93
CA ASP A 181 -16.36 20.70 5.10
C ASP A 181 -15.59 20.42 6.41
N ASP A 182 -14.56 19.56 6.37
CA ASP A 182 -13.76 19.17 7.55
C ASP A 182 -12.26 19.16 7.24
N GLN A 183 -11.75 20.23 6.62
CA GLN A 183 -10.35 20.29 6.22
C GLN A 183 -9.38 20.34 7.41
N ILE A 184 -8.19 19.76 7.19
CA ILE A 184 -7.04 19.85 8.08
C ILE A 184 -5.86 20.51 7.37
N SER A 185 -4.90 21.05 8.13
CA SER A 185 -3.64 21.53 7.56
C SER A 185 -2.90 20.41 6.83
N VAL A 186 -2.30 20.75 5.69
CA VAL A 186 -1.38 19.87 4.95
C VAL A 186 0.05 20.28 5.32
N ASP A 187 0.50 19.81 6.48
CA ASP A 187 1.78 20.19 7.10
C ASP A 187 2.81 19.05 7.11
N ASN A 188 2.47 17.88 6.56
CA ASN A 188 3.28 16.66 6.53
C ASN A 188 3.55 16.05 7.91
N VAL A 189 2.96 16.59 8.98
CA VAL A 189 3.21 16.14 10.36
C VAL A 189 2.09 15.23 10.84
N PHE A 190 2.46 14.08 11.41
CA PHE A 190 1.50 13.20 12.05
C PHE A 190 1.06 13.75 13.42
N GLY A 191 0.08 14.66 13.40
CA GLY A 191 -0.50 15.29 14.60
C GLY A 191 -1.85 14.70 15.02
N PRO A 192 -2.42 15.19 16.16
CA PRO A 192 -3.73 14.76 16.64
C PRO A 192 -4.87 14.97 15.62
N GLN A 193 -4.78 16.01 14.78
CA GLN A 193 -5.78 16.25 13.74
C GLN A 193 -5.73 15.16 12.67
N THR A 194 -4.54 14.78 12.21
CA THR A 194 -4.33 13.67 11.25
C THR A 194 -4.79 12.34 11.82
N ALA A 195 -4.43 12.02 13.07
CA ALA A 195 -4.87 10.79 13.75
C ALA A 195 -6.41 10.70 13.85
N LYS A 196 -7.07 11.80 14.24
CA LYS A 196 -8.55 11.87 14.29
C LYS A 196 -9.19 11.61 12.92
N ARG A 197 -8.56 12.06 11.84
CA ARG A 197 -9.08 11.87 10.48
C ARG A 197 -8.83 10.47 9.95
N LEU A 198 -7.72 9.85 10.34
CA LEU A 198 -7.54 8.41 10.11
C LEU A 198 -8.62 7.61 10.82
N ASP A 199 -8.91 7.87 12.10
CA ASP A 199 -10.00 7.20 12.84
C ASP A 199 -11.35 7.26 12.11
N GLN A 200 -11.64 8.38 11.44
CA GLN A 200 -12.87 8.65 10.70
C GLN A 200 -12.84 8.15 9.24
N SER A 201 -11.66 7.83 8.71
CA SER A 201 -11.52 7.42 7.32
C SER A 201 -12.16 6.04 7.09
N PRO A 202 -12.81 5.81 5.94
CA PRO A 202 -13.28 4.46 5.60
C PRO A 202 -12.08 3.53 5.38
N SER A 203 -12.11 2.32 5.94
CA SER A 203 -10.97 1.39 5.89
C SER A 203 -10.62 1.00 4.44
N GLU A 204 -11.63 0.82 3.60
CA GLU A 204 -11.49 0.53 2.17
C GLU A 204 -11.24 1.77 1.30
N GLY A 205 -11.02 2.93 1.91
CA GLY A 205 -10.78 4.20 1.21
C GLY A 205 -12.05 4.99 0.91
N PHE A 206 -11.88 6.23 0.47
CA PHE A 206 -12.98 7.11 0.07
C PHE A 206 -13.62 6.63 -1.23
N ASN A 207 -14.89 6.95 -1.44
CA ASN A 207 -15.52 6.74 -2.74
C ASN A 207 -15.04 7.84 -3.71
N ILE A 208 -13.80 7.71 -4.20
CA ILE A 208 -13.24 8.62 -5.20
C ILE A 208 -13.67 8.12 -6.57
N ALA A 209 -14.34 8.97 -7.34
CA ALA A 209 -14.42 8.78 -8.78
C ALA A 209 -13.09 9.26 -9.40
N ARG A 210 -12.03 8.44 -9.32
CA ARG A 210 -10.82 8.67 -10.14
C ARG A 210 -11.05 8.07 -11.52
N LEU A 211 -10.50 8.70 -12.56
CA LEU A 211 -10.54 8.15 -13.92
C LEU A 211 -9.78 6.83 -13.95
N LEU A 212 -10.49 5.71 -14.14
CA LEU A 212 -9.86 4.39 -14.22
C LEU A 212 -9.46 4.10 -15.66
N LYS A 213 -8.19 3.79 -15.87
CA LYS A 213 -7.64 3.50 -17.20
C LYS A 213 -6.48 2.53 -17.08
N LEU A 214 -6.15 1.89 -18.20
CA LEU A 214 -4.98 1.04 -18.28
C LEU A 214 -3.71 1.89 -18.22
N VAL A 215 -2.86 1.65 -17.20
CA VAL A 215 -1.54 2.27 -17.03
C VAL A 215 -0.53 1.20 -16.60
N SER A 216 0.75 1.55 -16.54
CA SER A 216 1.81 0.65 -16.06
C SER A 216 2.49 1.25 -14.83
N PRO A 217 2.42 0.62 -13.64
CA PRO A 217 1.67 -0.61 -13.33
C PRO A 217 0.14 -0.39 -13.37
N PRO A 218 -0.69 -1.42 -13.64
CA PRO A 218 -2.14 -1.30 -13.70
C PRO A 218 -2.75 -0.63 -12.47
N MET A 219 -3.79 0.19 -12.66
CA MET A 219 -4.53 0.78 -11.55
C MET A 219 -5.18 -0.33 -10.72
N GLN A 220 -5.15 -0.22 -9.40
CA GLN A 220 -5.75 -1.21 -8.51
C GLN A 220 -6.58 -0.53 -7.43
N GLY A 221 -7.68 -1.16 -6.99
CA GLY A 221 -8.49 -0.63 -5.89
C GLY A 221 -9.93 -1.13 -5.84
N GLY A 222 -10.65 -0.73 -4.79
CA GLY A 222 -12.05 -1.06 -4.61
C GLY A 222 -12.98 -0.42 -5.66
N ASP A 223 -12.57 0.69 -6.27
CA ASP A 223 -13.27 1.32 -7.39
C ASP A 223 -13.16 0.51 -8.69
N VAL A 224 -11.98 -0.02 -8.99
CA VAL A 224 -11.78 -1.00 -10.08
C VAL A 224 -12.63 -2.24 -9.82
N ARG A 225 -12.63 -2.77 -8.60
CA ARG A 225 -13.46 -3.92 -8.23
C ARG A 225 -14.96 -3.64 -8.44
N LYS A 226 -15.47 -2.49 -8.00
CA LYS A 226 -16.88 -2.09 -8.24
C LYS A 226 -17.22 -1.98 -9.73
N VAL A 227 -16.28 -1.49 -10.53
CA VAL A 227 -16.42 -1.46 -11.99
C VAL A 227 -16.47 -2.87 -12.56
N GLN A 228 -15.56 -3.76 -12.15
CA GLN A 228 -15.56 -5.15 -12.56
C GLN A 228 -16.86 -5.87 -12.16
N GLU A 229 -17.35 -5.68 -10.93
CA GLU A 229 -18.67 -6.18 -10.46
C GLU A 229 -19.82 -5.63 -11.31
N SER A 230 -19.77 -4.35 -11.69
CA SER A 230 -20.77 -3.76 -12.59
C SER A 230 -20.72 -4.35 -13.99
N LEU A 231 -19.50 -4.66 -14.49
CA LEU A 231 -19.29 -5.31 -15.78
C LEU A 231 -19.77 -6.77 -15.77
N VAL A 232 -19.63 -7.49 -14.65
CA VAL A 232 -20.23 -8.81 -14.45
C VAL A 232 -21.75 -8.74 -14.52
N ASN A 233 -22.37 -7.76 -13.85
CA ASN A 233 -23.84 -7.59 -13.86
C ASN A 233 -24.43 -7.29 -15.24
N VAL A 234 -23.62 -6.80 -16.18
CA VAL A 234 -24.02 -6.57 -17.58
C VAL A 234 -23.43 -7.61 -18.54
N GLU A 235 -22.91 -8.72 -18.01
CA GLU A 235 -22.38 -9.87 -18.74
C GLU A 235 -21.21 -9.52 -19.68
N LEU A 236 -20.40 -8.51 -19.31
CA LEU A 236 -19.22 -8.07 -20.05
C LEU A 236 -17.90 -8.50 -19.40
N LEU A 237 -17.95 -9.06 -18.20
CA LEU A 237 -16.80 -9.61 -17.48
C LEU A 237 -17.26 -10.83 -16.68
N SER A 238 -16.35 -11.75 -16.36
CA SER A 238 -16.67 -12.92 -15.52
C SER A 238 -16.35 -12.67 -14.05
N ILE A 239 -17.02 -13.39 -13.14
CA ILE A 239 -16.87 -13.17 -11.69
C ILE A 239 -15.45 -13.49 -11.20
N GLU A 240 -14.77 -14.45 -11.83
CA GLU A 240 -13.37 -14.80 -11.55
C GLU A 240 -12.37 -13.70 -11.94
N ASP A 241 -12.76 -12.77 -12.82
CA ASP A 241 -11.92 -11.63 -13.23
C ASP A 241 -12.08 -10.42 -12.28
N VAL A 242 -12.93 -10.52 -11.25
CA VAL A 242 -13.12 -9.48 -10.23
C VAL A 242 -11.97 -9.52 -9.22
N ASN A 243 -10.82 -8.98 -9.63
CA ASN A 243 -9.57 -8.96 -8.87
C ASN A 243 -9.21 -7.57 -8.31
N GLY A 244 -9.90 -6.52 -8.74
CA GLY A 244 -9.62 -5.12 -8.39
C GLY A 244 -8.43 -4.52 -9.13
N ILE A 245 -7.99 -5.11 -10.25
CA ILE A 245 -6.87 -4.67 -11.11
C ILE A 245 -7.42 -4.25 -12.47
N TYR A 246 -7.11 -3.02 -12.91
CA TYR A 246 -7.52 -2.48 -14.20
C TYR A 246 -6.56 -2.98 -15.27
N ASP A 247 -6.69 -4.27 -15.59
CA ASP A 247 -5.91 -4.97 -16.60
C ASP A 247 -6.51 -4.84 -18.01
N GLU A 248 -5.88 -5.49 -19.00
CA GLU A 248 -6.38 -5.52 -20.38
C GLU A 248 -7.78 -6.12 -20.48
N LYS A 249 -8.12 -7.13 -19.65
CA LYS A 249 -9.48 -7.70 -19.66
C LYS A 249 -10.51 -6.64 -19.23
N THR A 250 -10.23 -5.93 -18.15
CA THR A 250 -11.07 -4.84 -17.65
C THR A 250 -11.19 -3.71 -18.68
N ALA A 251 -10.08 -3.30 -19.29
CA ALA A 251 -10.07 -2.26 -20.33
C ALA A 251 -10.93 -2.64 -21.56
N ASN A 252 -10.85 -3.89 -22.01
CA ASN A 252 -11.63 -4.39 -23.16
C ASN A 252 -13.13 -4.54 -22.81
N ALA A 253 -13.46 -4.94 -21.58
CA ALA A 253 -14.83 -4.97 -21.10
C ALA A 253 -15.44 -3.56 -21.01
N ILE A 254 -14.64 -2.56 -20.59
CA ILE A 254 -15.06 -1.14 -20.62
C ILE A 254 -15.26 -0.63 -22.04
N ALA A 255 -14.36 -0.92 -22.99
CA ALA A 255 -14.57 -0.57 -24.39
C ALA A 255 -15.90 -1.11 -24.93
N THR A 256 -16.21 -2.38 -24.62
CA THR A 256 -17.46 -3.02 -25.05
C THR A 256 -18.68 -2.37 -24.39
N PHE A 257 -18.57 -1.99 -23.11
CA PHE A 257 -19.62 -1.25 -22.42
C PHE A 257 -19.87 0.12 -23.06
N GLN A 258 -18.80 0.86 -23.37
CA GLN A 258 -18.89 2.18 -23.99
C GLN A 258 -19.56 2.12 -25.36
N ASP A 259 -19.15 1.15 -26.20
CA ASP A 259 -19.76 0.89 -27.51
C ASP A 259 -21.27 0.61 -27.39
N LYS A 260 -21.66 -0.34 -26.52
CA LYS A 260 -23.08 -0.67 -26.27
C LYS A 260 -23.92 0.50 -25.73
N ARG A 261 -23.29 1.53 -25.17
CA ARG A 261 -23.95 2.71 -24.59
C ARG A 261 -23.84 3.96 -25.46
N GLY A 262 -23.21 3.88 -26.63
CA GLY A 262 -23.00 5.05 -27.51
C GLY A 262 -22.06 6.10 -26.89
N LEU A 263 -21.13 5.68 -26.04
CA LEU A 263 -20.09 6.52 -25.44
C LEU A 263 -18.82 6.48 -26.29
N SER A 264 -17.91 7.44 -26.07
CA SER A 264 -16.55 7.36 -26.60
C SER A 264 -15.87 6.09 -26.09
N ILE A 265 -15.27 5.30 -27.00
CA ILE A 265 -14.59 4.03 -26.68
C ILE A 265 -13.14 4.33 -26.27
N ASP A 266 -12.96 5.08 -25.19
CA ASP A 266 -11.65 5.53 -24.71
C ASP A 266 -11.00 4.56 -23.71
N ARG A 267 -11.71 3.50 -23.29
CA ARG A 267 -11.27 2.54 -22.26
C ARG A 267 -10.99 3.22 -20.91
N VAL A 268 -11.71 4.31 -20.61
CA VAL A 268 -11.61 5.05 -19.37
C VAL A 268 -12.95 5.04 -18.64
N VAL A 269 -12.93 4.87 -17.32
CA VAL A 269 -14.11 5.00 -16.47
C VAL A 269 -14.06 6.32 -15.71
N GLY A 270 -14.99 7.21 -16.02
CA GLY A 270 -15.26 8.46 -15.31
C GLY A 270 -15.88 9.50 -16.24
N PRO A 271 -15.91 10.79 -15.84
CA PRO A 271 -16.48 11.85 -16.67
C PRO A 271 -15.75 11.95 -18.02
N PRO A 272 -16.45 12.34 -19.11
CA PRO A 272 -15.81 12.61 -20.38
C PRO A 272 -14.77 13.73 -20.22
N GLY A 273 -13.58 13.49 -20.77
CA GLY A 273 -12.48 14.47 -20.83
C GLY A 273 -12.64 15.47 -21.95
#